data_AF-A0A522AT47-F1
#
_entry.id   AF-A0A522AT47-F1
#
_cell.length_a   1.000
_cell.length_b   1.000
_cell.length_c   1.000
_cell.angle_alpha   90.00
_cell.angle_beta   90.00
_cell.angle_gamma   90.00
#
_symmetry.space_group_name_H-M   'P 1'
#
loop_
_entity.id
_entity.type
_entity.pdbx_description
1 polymer ?
#
loop_
_entity_poly.entity_id
_entity_poly.type
_entity_poly.pdbx_seq_one_letter_code
_entity_poly.pdbx_strand_id
1 'polypeptide(L)'
;MNRRDRALRHYERELARLRSESGSIEHAVAWEKLKLEARIKPEPEAGWPPLFRDKHVHIGSLIHLWRGVARETEDRLAGQGLETFLDIGPWGGFNFVVSPDGYTRMKFARLTLGVGSLASTPLEESGGPFFDTFMPIYKDRLAREGLVVPEEWQYKNPKRDASGRLLELSHIYYFPWHTYDNRSFVKVRLSREFETYEEIMVWDFLELLARLHYTTDWAAYRQETKDVDVRFDLQDFISLSHIMEGVYRRTEKEERLLQEIKEAFRGAIRERAVLYEYLDRVVQSKWVENLYWAVVGVVLGIRKYERTVSFGPEIQTRPLPPQLLIPVKRHVTAYHERIGALRP
;
A
#
# COMPACT_ATOMS: atom_id res chain seq x y z
N MET A 1 -18.30 -18.07 23.23
CA MET A 1 -17.70 -16.81 22.74
C MET A 1 -16.30 -17.10 22.21
N ASN A 2 -16.10 -17.00 20.90
CA ASN A 2 -14.90 -17.47 20.21
C ASN A 2 -13.66 -16.62 20.62
N ARG A 3 -12.46 -17.23 20.66
CA ARG A 3 -11.16 -16.53 20.81
C ARG A 3 -11.05 -15.33 19.84
N ARG A 4 -11.62 -15.44 18.64
CA ARG A 4 -11.66 -14.38 17.61
C ARG A 4 -12.39 -13.11 18.08
N ASP A 5 -13.53 -13.25 18.75
CA ASP A 5 -14.31 -12.11 19.27
C ASP A 5 -13.67 -11.48 20.53
N ARG A 6 -12.76 -12.21 21.19
CA ARG A 6 -11.98 -11.71 22.33
C ARG A 6 -10.81 -10.85 21.84
N ALA A 7 -10.15 -11.26 20.76
CA ALA A 7 -9.09 -10.50 20.11
C ALA A 7 -9.61 -9.18 19.53
N LEU A 8 -10.77 -9.18 18.85
CA LEU A 8 -11.36 -7.95 18.29
C LEU A 8 -11.67 -6.90 19.36
N ARG A 9 -12.29 -7.30 20.48
CA ARG A 9 -12.63 -6.36 21.58
C ARG A 9 -11.45 -5.94 22.43
N HIS A 10 -10.36 -6.71 22.45
CA HIS A 10 -9.10 -6.25 23.02
C HIS A 10 -8.50 -5.16 22.12
N TYR A 11 -8.54 -5.38 20.81
CA TYR A 11 -8.00 -4.47 19.81
C TYR A 11 -8.77 -3.13 19.74
N GLU A 12 -10.10 -3.16 19.79
CA GLU A 12 -10.94 -1.94 19.86
C GLU A 12 -10.66 -1.08 21.11
N ARG A 13 -10.35 -1.71 22.24
CA ARG A 13 -9.98 -1.03 23.50
C ARG A 13 -8.58 -0.44 23.45
N GLU A 14 -7.61 -1.16 22.90
CA GLU A 14 -6.25 -0.67 22.67
C GLU A 14 -6.21 0.49 21.66
N LEU A 15 -7.05 0.46 20.63
CA LEU A 15 -7.22 1.57 19.67
C LEU A 15 -7.79 2.83 20.35
N ALA A 16 -8.74 2.68 21.26
CA ALA A 16 -9.29 3.81 22.01
C ALA A 16 -8.25 4.43 22.96
N ARG A 17 -7.39 3.60 23.58
CA ARG A 17 -6.33 4.04 24.49
C ARG A 17 -5.20 4.80 23.78
N LEU A 18 -4.89 4.46 22.54
CA LEU A 18 -3.79 5.11 21.80
C LEU A 18 -4.18 6.37 21.03
N ARG A 19 -5.46 6.73 21.04
CA ARG A 19 -5.93 8.05 20.58
C ARG A 19 -5.47 9.20 21.48
N SER A 20 -5.02 8.93 22.70
CA SER A 20 -4.74 9.98 23.69
C SER A 20 -3.26 10.36 23.85
N GLU A 21 -2.31 9.62 23.27
CA GLU A 21 -0.88 9.82 23.55
C GLU A 21 -0.09 9.60 22.27
N SER A 22 0.58 10.63 21.73
CA SER A 22 1.40 10.48 20.52
C SER A 22 2.68 11.32 20.60
N GLY A 23 3.82 10.74 20.19
CA GLY A 23 5.11 11.44 20.06
C GLY A 23 6.22 11.05 21.05
N SER A 24 6.01 10.07 21.94
CA SER A 24 7.01 9.61 22.92
C SER A 24 8.00 8.58 22.37
N ILE A 25 9.15 8.41 23.05
CA ILE A 25 10.17 7.38 22.77
C ILE A 25 9.58 5.96 22.74
N GLU A 26 8.57 5.68 23.57
CA GLU A 26 7.88 4.39 23.59
C GLU A 26 7.24 4.05 22.24
N HIS A 27 6.76 5.05 21.50
CA HIS A 27 6.21 4.86 20.17
C HIS A 27 7.30 4.51 19.15
N ALA A 28 8.48 5.12 19.24
CA ALA A 28 9.61 4.79 18.38
C ALA A 28 10.11 3.36 18.64
N VAL A 29 10.22 2.95 19.91
CA VAL A 29 10.60 1.58 20.28
C VAL A 29 9.55 0.56 19.81
N ALA A 30 8.27 0.87 19.98
CA ALA A 30 7.19 0.03 19.44
C ALA A 30 7.31 -0.11 17.91
N TRP A 31 7.61 0.98 17.20
CA TRP A 31 7.80 0.95 15.76
C TRP A 31 8.95 0.03 15.32
N GLU A 32 10.13 0.17 15.94
CA GLU A 32 11.30 -0.67 15.62
C GLU A 32 11.08 -2.14 15.95
N LYS A 33 10.48 -2.45 17.11
CA LYS A 33 10.11 -3.83 17.47
C LYS A 33 9.15 -4.42 16.44
N LEU A 34 8.16 -3.64 16.01
CA LEU A 34 7.19 -4.08 15.02
C LEU A 34 7.84 -4.27 13.64
N LYS A 35 8.86 -3.49 13.25
CA LYS A 35 9.62 -3.69 11.99
C LYS A 35 10.26 -5.08 11.99
N LEU A 36 10.87 -5.46 13.12
CA LEU A 36 11.47 -6.78 13.31
C LEU A 36 10.44 -7.91 13.23
N GLU A 37 9.30 -7.77 13.94
CA GLU A 37 8.23 -8.79 13.97
C GLU A 37 7.65 -9.12 12.59
N ALA A 38 7.49 -8.12 11.71
CA ALA A 38 6.98 -8.31 10.36
C ALA A 38 7.88 -9.21 9.49
N ARG A 39 9.20 -9.20 9.77
CA ARG A 39 10.22 -9.99 9.04
C ARG A 39 10.34 -11.43 9.53
N ILE A 40 10.30 -11.63 10.85
CA ILE A 40 10.58 -12.93 11.48
C ILE A 40 9.37 -13.85 11.54
N LYS A 41 8.23 -13.46 10.95
CA LYS A 41 6.99 -14.20 11.12
C LYS A 41 7.09 -15.58 10.45
N PRO A 42 6.90 -16.68 11.20
CA PRO A 42 7.02 -18.03 10.66
C PRO A 42 5.90 -18.35 9.68
N GLU A 43 6.17 -19.30 8.78
CA GLU A 43 5.14 -19.89 7.94
C GLU A 43 4.11 -20.65 8.80
N PRO A 44 2.80 -20.59 8.46
CA PRO A 44 1.76 -21.37 9.08
C PRO A 44 2.03 -22.85 8.88
N GLU A 45 1.81 -23.62 9.94
CA GLU A 45 1.97 -25.09 9.93
C GLU A 45 1.16 -25.78 8.83
N ALA A 46 0.02 -25.20 8.45
CA ALA A 46 -0.87 -25.77 7.43
C ALA A 46 -0.46 -25.41 5.98
N GLY A 47 0.58 -24.59 5.78
CA GLY A 47 0.94 -24.04 4.47
C GLY A 47 -0.02 -22.96 3.96
N TRP A 48 0.42 -22.22 2.93
CA TRP A 48 -0.34 -21.11 2.33
C TRP A 48 -1.31 -21.58 1.24
N PRO A 49 -2.44 -20.87 1.02
CA PRO A 49 -3.26 -21.05 -0.18
C PRO A 49 -2.46 -20.80 -1.47
N PRO A 50 -2.86 -21.39 -2.61
CA PRO A 50 -2.24 -21.08 -3.91
C PRO A 50 -2.28 -19.58 -4.21
N LEU A 51 -1.16 -19.01 -4.69
CA LEU A 51 -1.10 -17.58 -4.94
C LEU A 51 -2.14 -17.12 -5.96
N PHE A 52 -2.36 -17.91 -7.01
CA PHE A 52 -3.28 -17.59 -8.09
C PHE A 52 -4.47 -18.56 -8.16
N ARG A 53 -5.66 -18.00 -8.40
CA ARG A 53 -6.89 -18.74 -8.77
C ARG A 53 -7.62 -18.00 -9.87
N ASP A 54 -7.55 -18.51 -11.11
CA ASP A 54 -8.08 -17.81 -12.30
C ASP A 54 -7.64 -16.34 -12.37
N LYS A 55 -6.33 -16.10 -12.22
CA LYS A 55 -5.72 -14.75 -12.14
C LYS A 55 -6.22 -13.86 -10.99
N HIS A 56 -7.01 -14.35 -10.04
CA HIS A 56 -7.21 -13.68 -8.76
C HIS A 56 -6.04 -14.00 -7.86
N VAL A 57 -5.62 -13.03 -7.04
CA VAL A 57 -4.42 -13.15 -6.22
C VAL A 57 -4.81 -13.30 -4.77
N HIS A 58 -4.29 -14.32 -4.10
CA HIS A 58 -4.41 -14.46 -2.66
C HIS A 58 -3.42 -13.52 -1.98
N ILE A 59 -3.91 -12.44 -1.36
CA ILE A 59 -3.06 -11.37 -0.84
C ILE A 59 -2.14 -11.85 0.27
N GLY A 60 -2.64 -12.73 1.14
CA GLY A 60 -1.82 -13.35 2.18
C GLY A 60 -0.63 -14.13 1.61
N SER A 61 -0.88 -15.00 0.64
CA SER A 61 0.17 -15.81 0.00
C SER A 61 1.18 -14.93 -0.73
N LEU A 62 0.72 -13.86 -1.38
CA LEU A 62 1.57 -12.90 -2.08
C LEU A 62 2.57 -12.22 -1.14
N ILE A 63 2.09 -11.74 0.02
CA ILE A 63 2.93 -11.09 1.03
C ILE A 63 3.98 -12.06 1.57
N HIS A 64 3.60 -13.30 1.80
CA HIS A 64 4.54 -14.31 2.29
C HIS A 64 5.59 -14.70 1.26
N LEU A 65 5.21 -14.83 -0.01
CA LEU A 65 6.17 -14.98 -1.11
C LEU A 65 7.17 -13.82 -1.11
N TRP A 66 6.69 -12.58 -1.06
CA TRP A 66 7.55 -11.40 -1.07
C TRP A 66 8.48 -11.30 0.14
N ARG A 67 7.99 -11.57 1.34
CA ARG A 67 8.83 -11.61 2.55
C ARG A 67 9.92 -12.68 2.47
N GLY A 68 9.59 -13.84 1.91
CA GLY A 68 10.57 -14.89 1.64
C GLY A 68 11.66 -14.44 0.67
N VAL A 69 11.28 -13.79 -0.43
CA VAL A 69 12.23 -13.23 -1.41
C VAL A 69 13.10 -12.15 -0.77
N ALA A 70 12.53 -11.21 -0.01
CA ALA A 70 13.27 -10.15 0.65
C ALA A 70 14.31 -10.71 1.63
N ARG A 71 13.90 -11.65 2.50
CA ARG A 71 14.82 -12.29 3.44
C ARG A 71 15.97 -13.00 2.72
N GLU A 72 15.68 -13.79 1.70
CA GLU A 72 16.71 -14.48 0.92
C GLU A 72 17.64 -13.49 0.18
N THR A 73 17.12 -12.35 -0.24
CA THR A 73 17.90 -11.26 -0.83
C THR A 73 18.83 -10.63 0.20
N GLU A 74 18.33 -10.30 1.39
CA GLU A 74 19.15 -9.77 2.49
C GLU A 74 20.28 -10.71 2.87
N ASP A 75 20.00 -12.01 3.02
CA ASP A 75 21.01 -13.03 3.37
C ASP A 75 22.15 -13.07 2.31
N ARG A 76 21.81 -12.96 1.02
CA ARG A 76 22.79 -12.94 -0.07
C ARG A 76 23.58 -11.64 -0.15
N LEU A 77 22.94 -10.49 0.10
CA LEU A 77 23.61 -9.19 0.13
C LEU A 77 24.54 -9.08 1.35
N ALA A 78 24.13 -9.60 2.50
CA ALA A 78 24.97 -9.70 3.69
C ALA A 78 26.21 -10.57 3.43
N GLY A 79 26.07 -11.67 2.69
CA GLY A 79 27.20 -12.49 2.21
C GLY A 79 28.20 -11.73 1.32
N GLN A 80 27.80 -10.60 0.74
CA GLN A 80 28.66 -9.69 -0.05
C GLN A 80 29.23 -8.54 0.80
N GLY A 81 28.95 -8.50 2.10
CA GLY A 81 29.34 -7.40 3.00
C GLY A 81 28.45 -6.17 2.88
N LEU A 82 27.27 -6.28 2.26
CA LEU A 82 26.31 -5.19 2.13
C LEU A 82 25.29 -5.25 3.27
N GLU A 83 25.29 -4.23 4.12
CA GLU A 83 24.28 -4.07 5.15
C GLU A 83 22.98 -3.55 4.54
N THR A 84 21.92 -4.35 4.62
CA THR A 84 20.59 -3.98 4.13
C THR A 84 19.51 -4.33 5.14
N PHE A 85 18.45 -3.52 5.14
CA PHE A 85 17.17 -3.85 5.74
C PHE A 85 16.12 -3.68 4.64
N LEU A 86 15.41 -4.75 4.28
CA LEU A 86 14.41 -4.75 3.21
C LEU A 86 13.02 -5.02 3.81
N ASP A 87 12.21 -3.97 3.91
CA ASP A 87 10.81 -4.10 4.32
C ASP A 87 9.89 -4.02 3.10
N ILE A 88 9.02 -5.01 2.99
CA ILE A 88 8.37 -5.35 1.73
C ILE A 88 6.87 -5.55 1.89
N GLY A 89 6.12 -5.01 0.95
CA GLY A 89 4.69 -5.19 0.93
C GLY A 89 4.01 -4.70 -0.35
N PRO A 90 2.70 -4.96 -0.45
CA PRO A 90 1.94 -4.57 -1.62
C PRO A 90 1.89 -3.05 -1.71
N TRP A 91 2.17 -2.54 -2.90
CA TRP A 91 2.03 -1.14 -3.24
C TRP A 91 0.82 -0.98 -4.17
N GLY A 92 -0.19 -0.22 -3.72
CA GLY A 92 -1.45 -0.01 -4.42
C GLY A 92 -2.68 -0.65 -3.76
N GLY A 93 -3.84 -0.09 -4.04
CA GLY A 93 -5.06 -0.24 -3.25
C GLY A 93 -5.91 -1.50 -3.48
N PHE A 94 -5.34 -2.53 -4.09
CA PHE A 94 -6.07 -3.79 -4.32
C PHE A 94 -6.22 -4.62 -3.04
N ASN A 95 -5.41 -4.35 -2.01
CA ASN A 95 -5.39 -5.15 -0.78
C ASN A 95 -6.71 -5.11 -0.02
N PHE A 96 -7.51 -4.06 -0.13
CA PHE A 96 -8.73 -3.89 0.67
C PHE A 96 -10.02 -4.32 -0.05
N VAL A 97 -9.88 -4.88 -1.24
CA VAL A 97 -10.98 -5.35 -2.10
C VAL A 97 -10.82 -6.85 -2.37
N VAL A 98 -10.96 -7.64 -1.30
CA VAL A 98 -10.89 -9.10 -1.33
C VAL A 98 -12.23 -9.75 -1.05
N SER A 99 -12.36 -10.99 -1.50
CA SER A 99 -13.38 -11.94 -1.08
C SER A 99 -13.07 -12.48 0.34
N PRO A 100 -14.05 -13.07 1.03
CA PRO A 100 -13.85 -13.62 2.38
C PRO A 100 -12.76 -14.71 2.48
N ASP A 101 -12.38 -15.32 1.36
CA ASP A 101 -11.34 -16.34 1.26
C ASP A 101 -9.93 -15.76 0.99
N GLY A 102 -9.77 -14.43 1.03
CA GLY A 102 -8.47 -13.75 0.89
C GLY A 102 -8.02 -13.49 -0.56
N TYR A 103 -8.77 -13.96 -1.56
CA TYR A 103 -8.50 -13.64 -2.96
C TYR A 103 -9.04 -12.26 -3.34
N THR A 104 -8.34 -11.55 -4.22
CA THR A 104 -8.85 -10.31 -4.82
C THR A 104 -10.21 -10.53 -5.47
N ARG A 105 -11.12 -9.54 -5.40
CA ARG A 105 -12.43 -9.62 -6.09
C ARG A 105 -12.32 -9.49 -7.61
N MET A 106 -11.19 -8.98 -8.09
CA MET A 106 -10.88 -8.86 -9.51
C MET A 106 -9.62 -9.64 -9.85
N LYS A 107 -9.52 -10.06 -11.11
CA LYS A 107 -8.26 -10.56 -11.68
C LYS A 107 -7.18 -9.49 -11.52
N PHE A 108 -5.96 -9.89 -11.20
CA PHE A 108 -4.87 -8.94 -11.07
C PHE A 108 -4.61 -8.27 -12.41
N ALA A 109 -4.47 -6.95 -12.36
CA ALA A 109 -4.01 -6.13 -13.45
C ALA A 109 -2.56 -5.68 -13.16
N ARG A 110 -2.25 -5.37 -11.89
CA ARG A 110 -0.91 -5.00 -11.47
C ARG A 110 -0.46 -5.83 -10.29
N LEU A 111 0.75 -6.36 -10.34
CA LEU A 111 1.47 -6.83 -9.17
C LEU A 111 2.54 -5.82 -8.85
N THR A 112 2.27 -5.04 -7.81
CA THR A 112 3.00 -3.84 -7.56
C THR A 112 3.55 -3.92 -6.14
N LEU A 113 4.86 -3.88 -6.04
CA LEU A 113 5.63 -4.15 -4.83
C LEU A 113 6.42 -2.91 -4.44
N GLY A 114 6.27 -2.48 -3.19
CA GLY A 114 7.11 -1.46 -2.57
C GLY A 114 8.14 -2.13 -1.67
N VAL A 115 9.39 -1.68 -1.76
CA VAL A 115 10.50 -2.12 -0.93
C VAL A 115 11.10 -0.88 -0.27
N GLY A 116 10.84 -0.72 1.02
CA GLY A 116 11.55 0.24 1.85
C GLY A 116 12.92 -0.30 2.23
N SER A 117 13.88 0.60 2.36
CA SER A 117 15.26 0.22 2.62
C SER A 117 16.05 1.26 3.41
N LEU A 118 17.18 0.84 3.99
CA LEU A 118 18.12 1.77 4.63
C LEU A 118 18.64 2.78 3.61
N ALA A 119 18.93 4.00 4.08
CA ALA A 119 19.56 5.05 3.29
C ALA A 119 20.95 4.65 2.72
N SER A 120 21.60 3.64 3.31
CA SER A 120 22.88 3.07 2.88
C SER A 120 22.74 2.03 1.76
N THR A 121 21.53 1.51 1.49
CA THR A 121 21.30 0.48 0.47
C THR A 121 21.84 0.94 -0.89
N PRO A 122 22.76 0.19 -1.53
CA PRO A 122 23.28 0.53 -2.85
C PRO A 122 22.15 0.57 -3.89
N LEU A 123 22.09 1.66 -4.65
CA LEU A 123 21.10 1.88 -5.70
C LEU A 123 21.69 2.73 -6.81
N GLU A 124 21.62 2.21 -8.04
CA GLU A 124 22.18 2.78 -9.27
C GLU A 124 21.11 2.83 -10.37
N GLU A 125 21.32 3.59 -11.44
CA GLU A 125 20.38 3.67 -12.57
C GLU A 125 20.16 2.32 -13.28
N SER A 126 21.18 1.47 -13.25
CA SER A 126 21.17 0.09 -13.74
C SER A 126 20.54 -0.90 -12.73
N GLY A 127 19.99 -0.40 -11.63
CA GLY A 127 19.41 -1.18 -10.53
C GLY A 127 20.40 -1.50 -9.41
N GLY A 128 21.61 -1.92 -9.75
CA GLY A 128 22.66 -2.26 -8.79
C GLY A 128 22.37 -3.55 -8.00
N PRO A 129 23.15 -3.82 -6.94
CA PRO A 129 23.21 -5.13 -6.25
C PRO A 129 21.86 -5.66 -5.75
N PHE A 130 20.96 -4.75 -5.33
CA PHE A 130 19.62 -5.13 -4.91
C PHE A 130 18.84 -5.82 -6.04
N PHE A 131 18.72 -5.19 -7.22
CA PHE A 131 17.93 -5.77 -8.31
C PHE A 131 18.60 -7.00 -8.90
N ASP A 132 19.94 -7.01 -8.98
CA ASP A 132 20.73 -8.16 -9.43
C ASP A 132 20.51 -9.40 -8.54
N THR A 133 20.26 -9.20 -7.24
CA THR A 133 20.01 -10.29 -6.29
C THR A 133 18.52 -10.63 -6.18
N PHE A 134 17.66 -9.62 -6.06
CA PHE A 134 16.23 -9.78 -5.79
C PHE A 134 15.48 -10.38 -6.97
N MET A 135 15.75 -9.88 -8.18
CA MET A 135 14.93 -10.20 -9.35
C MET A 135 15.01 -11.68 -9.76
N PRO A 136 16.20 -12.33 -9.80
CA PRO A 136 16.26 -13.76 -10.09
C PRO A 136 15.45 -14.61 -9.11
N ILE A 137 15.53 -14.30 -7.81
CA ILE A 137 14.78 -15.01 -6.76
C ILE A 137 13.28 -14.78 -6.94
N TYR A 138 12.87 -13.52 -7.13
CA TYR A 138 11.46 -13.17 -7.28
C TYR A 138 10.83 -13.87 -8.50
N LYS A 139 11.55 -13.89 -9.63
CA LYS A 139 11.09 -14.53 -10.86
C LYS A 139 10.92 -16.03 -10.72
N ASP A 140 11.89 -16.72 -10.10
CA ASP A 140 11.79 -18.16 -9.83
C ASP A 140 10.58 -18.46 -8.93
N ARG A 141 10.37 -17.68 -7.86
CA ARG A 141 9.22 -17.85 -6.96
C ARG A 141 7.89 -17.62 -7.67
N LEU A 142 7.76 -16.58 -8.49
CA LEU A 142 6.55 -16.33 -9.29
C LEU A 142 6.29 -17.45 -10.32
N ALA A 143 7.34 -17.96 -10.95
CA ALA A 143 7.21 -19.05 -11.93
C ALA A 143 6.65 -20.33 -11.29
N ARG A 144 7.05 -20.64 -10.05
CA ARG A 144 6.50 -21.78 -9.28
C ARG A 144 5.02 -21.63 -8.94
N GLU A 145 4.53 -20.40 -8.85
CA GLU A 145 3.12 -20.07 -8.68
C GLU A 145 2.36 -20.00 -10.02
N GLY A 146 3.02 -20.28 -11.14
CA GLY A 146 2.42 -20.28 -12.47
C GLY A 146 2.43 -18.92 -13.18
N LEU A 147 3.15 -17.92 -12.66
CA LEU A 147 3.37 -16.64 -13.33
C LEU A 147 4.82 -16.53 -13.83
N VAL A 148 5.04 -16.95 -15.07
CA VAL A 148 6.34 -16.79 -15.74
C VAL A 148 6.48 -15.35 -16.22
N VAL A 149 7.52 -14.66 -15.75
CA VAL A 149 7.86 -13.29 -16.15
C VAL A 149 9.16 -13.32 -16.95
N PRO A 150 9.24 -12.71 -18.15
CA PRO A 150 10.42 -12.80 -19.01
C PRO A 150 11.62 -12.02 -18.47
N GLU A 151 12.75 -12.10 -19.20
CA GLU A 151 14.02 -11.43 -18.86
C GLU A 151 14.01 -9.93 -19.11
N GLU A 152 13.21 -9.44 -20.06
CA GLU A 152 13.22 -8.02 -20.43
C GLU A 152 12.43 -7.18 -19.43
N TRP A 153 13.12 -6.29 -18.72
CA TRP A 153 12.53 -5.35 -17.78
C TRP A 153 13.11 -3.96 -18.00
N GLN A 154 12.40 -2.93 -17.54
CA GLN A 154 12.82 -1.54 -17.70
C GLN A 154 12.97 -0.87 -16.33
N TYR A 155 14.08 -0.17 -16.14
CA TYR A 155 14.21 0.79 -15.04
C TYR A 155 13.46 2.08 -15.38
N LYS A 156 12.57 2.51 -14.48
CA LYS A 156 11.70 3.69 -14.64
C LYS A 156 11.53 4.46 -13.35
N ASN A 157 11.02 5.68 -13.48
CA ASN A 157 10.66 6.59 -12.38
C ASN A 157 11.82 6.81 -11.40
N PRO A 158 13.02 7.22 -11.87
CA PRO A 158 14.08 7.59 -10.96
C PRO A 158 13.64 8.81 -10.14
N LYS A 159 13.70 8.69 -8.81
CA LYS A 159 13.50 9.84 -7.90
C LYS A 159 14.86 10.21 -7.34
N ARG A 160 15.19 11.51 -7.33
CA ARG A 160 16.47 12.02 -6.83
C ARG A 160 16.24 13.04 -5.72
N ASP A 161 17.20 13.13 -4.80
CA ASP A 161 17.27 14.27 -3.88
C ASP A 161 17.83 15.52 -4.57
N ALA A 162 17.88 16.63 -3.83
CA ALA A 162 18.42 17.90 -4.30
C ALA A 162 19.90 17.84 -4.73
N SER A 163 20.66 16.84 -4.27
CA SER A 163 22.06 16.62 -4.66
C SER A 163 22.20 15.73 -5.90
N GLY A 164 21.09 15.24 -6.47
CA GLY A 164 21.08 14.32 -7.61
C GLY A 164 21.23 12.84 -7.25
N ARG A 165 21.33 12.50 -5.95
CA ARG A 165 21.45 11.13 -5.47
C ARG A 165 20.15 10.37 -5.76
N LEU A 166 20.23 9.19 -6.38
CA LEU A 166 19.05 8.36 -6.73
C LEU A 166 18.37 7.74 -5.49
N LEU A 167 17.27 8.32 -5.02
CA LEU A 167 16.52 7.85 -3.86
C LEU A 167 15.63 6.64 -4.14
N GLU A 168 15.07 6.55 -5.35
CA GLU A 168 14.13 5.49 -5.70
C GLU A 168 14.27 5.08 -7.15
N LEU A 169 13.99 3.80 -7.42
CA LEU A 169 13.94 3.27 -8.77
C LEU A 169 12.87 2.19 -8.87
N SER A 170 12.16 2.18 -9.99
CA SER A 170 11.22 1.11 -10.32
C SER A 170 11.81 0.19 -11.37
N HIS A 171 11.75 -1.11 -11.16
CA HIS A 171 11.95 -2.11 -12.19
C HIS A 171 10.59 -2.69 -12.59
N ILE A 172 10.20 -2.50 -13.84
CA ILE A 172 8.84 -2.78 -14.32
C ILE A 172 8.85 -3.63 -15.58
N TYR A 173 7.94 -4.59 -15.61
CA TYR A 173 7.60 -5.40 -16.77
C TYR A 173 6.13 -5.19 -17.15
N TYR A 174 5.90 -4.86 -18.40
CA TYR A 174 4.57 -4.74 -18.99
C TYR A 174 4.29 -6.01 -19.81
N PHE A 175 3.18 -6.72 -19.51
CA PHE A 175 2.82 -7.92 -20.27
C PHE A 175 2.49 -7.57 -21.74
N PRO A 176 2.59 -8.50 -22.70
CA PRO A 176 2.34 -8.19 -24.12
C PRO A 176 0.90 -7.74 -24.40
N TRP A 177 -0.05 -8.23 -23.60
CA TRP A 177 -1.46 -7.80 -23.63
C TRP A 177 -1.73 -6.56 -22.77
N HIS A 178 -0.68 -5.88 -22.30
CA HIS A 178 -0.81 -4.59 -21.65
C HIS A 178 -1.31 -3.58 -22.67
N THR A 179 -2.56 -3.16 -22.51
CA THR A 179 -3.10 -2.03 -23.24
C THR A 179 -3.31 -0.87 -22.28
N TYR A 180 -3.55 0.32 -22.84
CA TYR A 180 -3.92 1.47 -22.04
C TYR A 180 -5.15 1.15 -21.16
N ASP A 181 -6.16 0.50 -21.74
CA ASP A 181 -7.43 0.17 -21.09
C ASP A 181 -7.33 -1.07 -20.19
N ASN A 182 -6.33 -1.93 -20.40
CA ASN A 182 -6.08 -3.13 -19.62
C ASN A 182 -4.62 -3.20 -19.17
N ARG A 183 -4.23 -2.32 -18.23
CA ARG A 183 -2.87 -2.28 -17.70
C ARG A 183 -2.54 -3.58 -16.97
N SER A 184 -1.79 -4.45 -17.64
CA SER A 184 -1.21 -5.67 -17.08
C SER A 184 0.29 -5.49 -16.85
N PHE A 185 0.77 -5.45 -15.60
CA PHE A 185 2.22 -5.29 -15.33
C PHE A 185 2.66 -5.84 -13.96
N VAL A 186 3.97 -6.09 -13.84
CA VAL A 186 4.64 -6.34 -12.56
C VAL A 186 5.64 -5.22 -12.31
N LYS A 187 5.66 -4.63 -11.12
CA LYS A 187 6.58 -3.56 -10.75
C LYS A 187 7.17 -3.81 -9.37
N VAL A 188 8.48 -3.65 -9.26
CA VAL A 188 9.23 -3.60 -8.00
C VAL A 188 9.79 -2.19 -7.84
N ARG A 189 9.37 -1.45 -6.81
CA ARG A 189 9.90 -0.12 -6.46
C ARG A 189 10.79 -0.27 -5.24
N LEU A 190 12.08 0.00 -5.40
CA LEU A 190 12.99 0.17 -4.28
C LEU A 190 13.05 1.65 -3.90
N SER A 191 12.86 1.94 -2.62
CA SER A 191 13.06 3.27 -2.05
C SER A 191 14.06 3.19 -0.92
N ARG A 192 15.07 4.07 -0.95
CA ARG A 192 15.90 4.40 0.22
C ARG A 192 15.52 5.75 0.85
N GLU A 193 14.46 6.35 0.32
CA GLU A 193 13.80 7.49 0.96
C GLU A 193 12.91 7.02 2.13
N PHE A 194 12.36 5.83 2.03
CA PHE A 194 11.53 5.26 3.07
C PHE A 194 12.11 3.92 3.51
N GLU A 195 12.18 3.69 4.82
CA GLU A 195 12.71 2.45 5.36
C GLU A 195 11.68 1.32 5.32
N THR A 196 10.39 1.67 5.27
CA THR A 196 9.29 0.72 5.27
C THR A 196 8.37 0.89 4.07
N TYR A 197 7.73 -0.19 3.62
CA TYR A 197 6.74 -0.08 2.54
C TYR A 197 5.47 0.65 3.00
N GLU A 198 5.14 0.63 4.30
CA GLU A 198 4.03 1.42 4.82
C GLU A 198 4.28 2.92 4.67
N GLU A 199 5.51 3.41 4.89
CA GLU A 199 5.85 4.81 4.63
C GLU A 199 5.65 5.17 3.16
N ILE A 200 6.13 4.33 2.23
CA ILE A 200 5.90 4.50 0.79
C ILE A 200 4.39 4.58 0.49
N MET A 201 3.61 3.66 1.05
CA MET A 201 2.17 3.58 0.84
C MET A 201 1.42 4.79 1.41
N VAL A 202 1.72 5.19 2.65
CA VAL A 202 1.13 6.38 3.27
C VAL A 202 1.46 7.62 2.45
N TRP A 203 2.74 7.78 2.08
CA TRP A 203 3.19 8.95 1.33
C TRP A 203 2.40 9.13 0.02
N ASP A 204 2.37 8.09 -0.81
CA ASP A 204 1.69 8.13 -2.10
C ASP A 204 0.17 8.34 -1.95
N PHE A 205 -0.45 7.75 -0.93
CA PHE A 205 -1.87 7.96 -0.68
C PHE A 205 -2.17 9.38 -0.19
N LEU A 206 -1.27 10.00 0.59
CA LEU A 206 -1.39 11.40 0.96
C LEU A 206 -1.26 12.32 -0.27
N GLU A 207 -0.35 12.00 -1.22
CA GLU A 207 -0.26 12.73 -2.50
C GLU A 207 -1.57 12.65 -3.28
N LEU A 208 -2.16 11.46 -3.36
CA LEU A 208 -3.48 11.26 -3.95
C LEU A 208 -4.56 12.07 -3.23
N LEU A 209 -4.61 12.02 -1.90
CA LEU A 209 -5.60 12.75 -1.11
C LEU A 209 -5.53 14.25 -1.35
N ALA A 210 -4.32 14.81 -1.36
CA ALA A 210 -4.11 16.23 -1.65
C ALA A 210 -4.57 16.58 -3.06
N ARG A 211 -4.18 15.79 -4.06
CA ARG A 211 -4.62 16.00 -5.45
C ARG A 211 -6.14 15.97 -5.58
N LEU A 212 -6.81 14.99 -5.00
CA LEU A 212 -8.27 14.89 -5.01
C LEU A 212 -8.91 16.08 -4.26
N HIS A 213 -8.34 16.52 -3.14
CA HIS A 213 -8.88 17.64 -2.36
C HIS A 213 -8.80 18.97 -3.11
N TYR A 214 -7.69 19.22 -3.82
CA TYR A 214 -7.45 20.46 -4.56
C TYR A 214 -8.00 20.47 -5.99
N THR A 215 -8.62 19.37 -6.45
CA THR A 215 -9.25 19.35 -7.77
C THR A 215 -10.45 20.28 -7.80
N THR A 216 -10.31 21.42 -8.48
CA THR A 216 -11.35 22.48 -8.60
C THR A 216 -12.26 22.29 -9.80
N ASP A 217 -11.78 21.66 -10.87
CA ASP A 217 -12.57 21.31 -12.06
C ASP A 217 -12.62 19.79 -12.22
N TRP A 218 -13.65 19.19 -11.64
CA TRP A 218 -13.88 17.75 -11.76
C TRP A 218 -14.22 17.35 -13.18
N ALA A 219 -14.86 18.20 -13.99
CA ALA A 219 -15.21 17.86 -15.37
C ALA A 219 -13.94 17.75 -16.23
N ALA A 220 -13.02 18.72 -16.12
CA ALA A 220 -11.71 18.66 -16.75
C ALA A 220 -10.93 17.42 -16.30
N TYR A 221 -10.90 17.15 -14.98
CA TYR A 221 -10.28 15.93 -14.45
C TYR A 221 -10.84 14.65 -15.10
N ARG A 222 -12.15 14.54 -15.42
CA ARG A 222 -12.69 13.36 -16.13
C ARG A 222 -12.30 13.28 -17.60
N GLN A 223 -12.09 14.42 -18.24
CA GLN A 223 -11.69 14.47 -19.65
C GLN A 223 -10.21 14.09 -19.80
N GLU A 224 -9.37 14.56 -18.88
CA GLU A 224 -7.92 14.38 -18.92
C GLU A 224 -7.46 13.06 -18.30
N THR A 225 -8.05 12.68 -17.17
CA THR A 225 -7.75 11.41 -16.50
C THR A 225 -8.43 10.29 -17.26
N LYS A 226 -7.76 9.14 -17.34
CA LYS A 226 -8.27 8.01 -18.10
C LYS A 226 -8.78 6.90 -17.19
N ASP A 227 -9.57 6.00 -17.74
CA ASP A 227 -10.38 5.05 -16.98
C ASP A 227 -9.56 4.20 -16.00
N VAL A 228 -8.41 3.72 -16.45
CA VAL A 228 -7.52 2.92 -15.62
C VAL A 228 -6.91 3.70 -14.45
N ASP A 229 -6.66 4.99 -14.66
CA ASP A 229 -6.08 5.89 -13.65
C ASP A 229 -7.14 6.24 -12.60
N VAL A 230 -8.37 6.54 -13.02
CA VAL A 230 -9.50 6.78 -12.10
C VAL A 230 -9.83 5.54 -11.26
N ARG A 231 -9.78 4.35 -11.88
CA ARG A 231 -9.94 3.10 -11.14
C ARG A 231 -8.87 2.96 -10.05
N PHE A 232 -7.62 3.26 -10.37
CA PHE A 232 -6.53 3.20 -9.39
C PHE A 232 -6.69 4.27 -8.31
N ASP A 233 -7.03 5.50 -8.67
CA ASP A 233 -7.32 6.58 -7.72
C ASP A 233 -8.43 6.17 -6.75
N LEU A 234 -9.53 5.56 -7.24
CA LEU A 234 -10.60 5.09 -6.37
C LEU A 234 -10.13 3.95 -5.46
N GLN A 235 -9.39 2.97 -5.97
CA GLN A 235 -8.83 1.87 -5.15
C GLN A 235 -7.87 2.37 -4.07
N ASP A 236 -6.98 3.28 -4.45
CA ASP A 236 -5.94 3.86 -3.60
C ASP A 236 -6.60 4.78 -2.55
N PHE A 237 -7.64 5.53 -2.90
CA PHE A 237 -8.45 6.30 -1.95
C PHE A 237 -9.19 5.40 -0.94
N ILE A 238 -9.85 4.34 -1.40
CA ILE A 238 -10.52 3.39 -0.50
C ILE A 238 -9.50 2.75 0.45
N SER A 239 -8.32 2.39 -0.06
CA SER A 239 -7.25 1.82 0.76
C SER A 239 -6.71 2.80 1.79
N LEU A 240 -6.50 4.06 1.40
CA LEU A 240 -6.18 5.13 2.32
C LEU A 240 -7.24 5.25 3.42
N SER A 241 -8.52 5.25 3.05
CA SER A 241 -9.59 5.36 4.03
C SER A 241 -9.61 4.18 5.00
N HIS A 242 -9.26 2.97 4.57
CA HIS A 242 -9.12 1.80 5.44
C HIS A 242 -7.98 1.95 6.43
N ILE A 243 -6.80 2.32 5.95
CA ILE A 243 -5.62 2.41 6.82
C ILE A 243 -5.68 3.62 7.77
N MET A 244 -6.47 4.65 7.42
CA MET A 244 -6.69 5.84 8.24
C MET A 244 -7.87 5.72 9.22
N GLU A 245 -8.50 4.54 9.39
CA GLU A 245 -9.60 4.36 10.36
C GLU A 245 -9.22 4.69 11.82
N GLY A 246 -7.94 4.58 12.16
CA GLY A 246 -7.44 5.03 13.47
C GLY A 246 -7.42 6.55 13.65
N VAL A 247 -7.33 7.30 12.56
CA VAL A 247 -7.25 8.77 12.49
C VAL A 247 -8.61 9.40 12.19
N TYR A 248 -9.42 8.73 11.37
CA TYR A 248 -10.68 9.24 10.85
C TYR A 248 -11.77 8.17 10.91
N ARG A 249 -12.86 8.50 11.60
CA ARG A 249 -14.05 7.65 11.64
C ARG A 249 -15.03 8.08 10.56
N ARG A 250 -15.26 7.20 9.59
CA ARG A 250 -16.29 7.39 8.55
C ARG A 250 -17.68 7.52 9.15
N THR A 251 -18.50 8.35 8.53
CA THR A 251 -19.93 8.48 8.77
C THR A 251 -20.69 7.27 8.23
N GLU A 252 -21.94 7.07 8.65
CA GLU A 252 -22.80 6.00 8.12
C GLU A 252 -23.08 6.13 6.61
N LYS A 253 -23.03 7.35 6.07
CA LYS A 253 -23.19 7.59 4.62
C LYS A 253 -21.95 7.14 3.86
N GLU A 254 -20.76 7.48 4.36
CA GLU A 254 -19.49 7.07 3.78
C GLU A 254 -19.28 5.56 3.90
N GLU A 255 -19.67 4.95 5.02
CA GLU A 255 -19.59 3.49 5.18
C GLU A 255 -20.53 2.76 4.22
N ARG A 256 -21.75 3.27 3.98
CA ARG A 256 -22.65 2.70 2.95
C ARG A 256 -22.05 2.82 1.55
N LEU A 257 -21.56 4.00 1.19
CA LEU A 257 -20.91 4.25 -0.10
C LEU A 257 -19.70 3.33 -0.31
N LEU A 258 -18.89 3.13 0.73
CA LEU A 258 -17.76 2.20 0.73
C LEU A 258 -18.21 0.77 0.38
N GLN A 259 -19.28 0.27 1.01
CA GLN A 259 -19.76 -1.09 0.75
C GLN A 259 -20.28 -1.23 -0.69
N GLU A 260 -21.00 -0.22 -1.20
CA GLU A 260 -21.44 -0.18 -2.60
C GLU A 260 -20.26 -0.22 -3.57
N ILE A 261 -19.23 0.61 -3.35
CA ILE A 261 -18.02 0.63 -4.17
C ILE A 261 -17.33 -0.74 -4.15
N LYS A 262 -17.16 -1.34 -2.97
CA LYS A 262 -16.58 -2.68 -2.81
C LYS A 262 -17.36 -3.75 -3.57
N GLU A 263 -18.67 -3.63 -3.62
CA GLU A 263 -19.52 -4.57 -4.34
C GLU A 263 -19.43 -4.37 -5.86
N ALA A 264 -19.36 -3.12 -6.33
CA ALA A 264 -19.11 -2.83 -7.74
C ALA A 264 -17.78 -3.43 -8.24
N PHE A 265 -16.76 -3.51 -7.39
CA PHE A 265 -15.50 -4.19 -7.70
C PHE A 265 -15.62 -5.71 -7.96
N ARG A 266 -16.80 -6.34 -7.75
CA ARG A 266 -17.03 -7.73 -8.20
C ARG A 266 -17.25 -7.86 -9.71
N GLY A 267 -17.47 -6.77 -10.45
CA GLY A 267 -17.55 -6.85 -11.91
C GLY A 267 -18.05 -5.59 -12.60
N ALA A 268 -19.00 -4.88 -12.00
CA ALA A 268 -19.67 -3.71 -12.60
C ALA A 268 -18.74 -2.49 -12.79
N ILE A 269 -17.68 -2.38 -11.99
CA ILE A 269 -16.78 -1.21 -11.97
C ILE A 269 -15.87 -1.07 -13.21
N ARG A 270 -16.01 -1.96 -14.20
CA ARG A 270 -15.22 -1.90 -15.44
C ARG A 270 -15.74 -0.86 -16.42
N GLU A 271 -16.97 -0.38 -16.24
CA GLU A 271 -17.57 0.65 -17.07
C GLU A 271 -17.10 2.04 -16.63
N ARG A 272 -16.64 2.85 -17.59
CA ARG A 272 -16.16 4.21 -17.36
C ARG A 272 -17.15 5.07 -16.57
N ALA A 273 -18.41 5.06 -17.00
CA ALA A 273 -19.47 5.87 -16.37
C ALA A 273 -19.60 5.55 -14.88
N VAL A 274 -19.53 4.26 -14.52
CA VAL A 274 -19.65 3.77 -13.14
C VAL A 274 -18.48 4.25 -12.27
N LEU A 275 -17.25 4.22 -12.80
CA LEU A 275 -16.06 4.71 -12.08
C LEU A 275 -16.17 6.19 -11.70
N TYR A 276 -16.55 7.02 -12.67
CA TYR A 276 -16.70 8.46 -12.44
C TYR A 276 -17.91 8.78 -11.56
N GLU A 277 -19.00 8.03 -11.68
CA GLU A 277 -20.16 8.18 -10.77
C GLU A 277 -19.75 7.92 -9.32
N TYR A 278 -19.00 6.85 -9.03
CA TYR A 278 -18.54 6.59 -7.67
C TYR A 278 -17.55 7.65 -7.17
N LEU A 279 -16.63 8.11 -8.02
CA LEU A 279 -15.71 9.19 -7.64
C LEU A 279 -16.48 10.48 -7.32
N ASP A 280 -17.46 10.84 -8.14
CA ASP A 280 -18.34 11.99 -7.88
C ASP A 280 -19.06 11.88 -6.55
N ARG A 281 -19.62 10.70 -6.27
CA ARG A 281 -20.33 10.44 -5.01
C ARG A 281 -19.39 10.57 -3.80
N VAL A 282 -18.15 10.12 -3.92
CA VAL A 282 -17.09 10.25 -2.89
C VAL A 282 -16.76 11.74 -2.63
N VAL A 283 -16.68 12.54 -3.68
CA VAL A 283 -16.39 13.98 -3.59
C VAL A 283 -17.59 14.73 -3.01
N GLN A 284 -18.79 14.50 -3.55
CA GLN A 284 -20.02 15.15 -3.11
C GLN A 284 -20.39 14.80 -1.66
N SER A 285 -20.03 13.62 -1.18
CA SER A 285 -20.21 13.24 0.22
C SER A 285 -19.25 13.95 1.17
N LYS A 286 -18.33 14.78 0.66
CA LYS A 286 -17.26 15.45 1.41
C LYS A 286 -16.26 14.50 2.06
N TRP A 287 -16.22 13.24 1.64
CA TRP A 287 -15.37 12.24 2.27
C TRP A 287 -13.88 12.55 2.11
N VAL A 288 -13.46 12.92 0.89
CA VAL A 288 -12.08 13.37 0.60
C VAL A 288 -11.69 14.53 1.52
N GLU A 289 -12.56 15.55 1.60
CA GLU A 289 -12.33 16.75 2.39
C GLU A 289 -12.28 16.45 3.91
N ASN A 290 -13.18 15.60 4.40
CA ASN A 290 -13.22 15.21 5.81
C ASN A 290 -11.97 14.42 6.21
N LEU A 291 -11.55 13.47 5.37
CA LEU A 291 -10.34 12.69 5.59
C LEU A 291 -9.09 13.59 5.55
N TYR A 292 -9.02 14.50 4.57
CA TYR A 292 -7.95 15.51 4.48
C TYR A 292 -7.81 16.30 5.78
N TRP A 293 -8.89 16.87 6.28
CA TRP A 293 -8.85 17.68 7.49
C TRP A 293 -8.63 16.86 8.77
N ALA A 294 -9.02 15.58 8.80
CA ALA A 294 -8.67 14.69 9.89
C ALA A 294 -7.16 14.43 9.95
N VAL A 295 -6.51 14.19 8.80
CA VAL A 295 -5.05 14.05 8.71
C VAL A 295 -4.37 15.35 9.14
N VAL A 296 -4.82 16.50 8.62
CA VAL A 296 -4.27 17.81 9.01
C VAL A 296 -4.38 18.05 10.50
N GLY A 297 -5.53 17.75 11.12
CA GLY A 297 -5.72 17.94 12.55
C GLY A 297 -4.83 17.04 13.40
N VAL A 298 -4.57 15.81 12.95
CA VAL A 298 -3.64 14.91 13.65
C VAL A 298 -2.18 15.32 13.50
N VAL A 299 -1.79 15.79 12.32
CA VAL A 299 -0.38 16.15 12.05
C VAL A 299 -0.03 17.53 12.61
N LEU A 300 -0.91 18.52 12.44
CA LEU A 300 -0.63 19.92 12.79
C LEU A 300 -1.32 20.39 14.07
N GLY A 301 -2.23 19.60 14.65
CA GLY A 301 -2.99 19.98 15.84
C GLY A 301 -4.01 21.09 15.62
N ILE A 302 -4.36 21.39 14.37
CA ILE A 302 -5.30 22.48 14.00
C ILE A 302 -6.67 21.96 13.60
N ARG A 303 -7.69 22.80 13.73
CA ARG A 303 -9.05 22.48 13.27
C ARG A 303 -9.27 22.89 11.82
N LYS A 304 -10.33 22.32 11.25
CA LYS A 304 -10.78 22.61 9.88
C LYS A 304 -10.94 24.13 9.67
N TYR A 305 -10.28 24.64 8.64
CA TYR A 305 -10.27 26.06 8.25
C TYR A 305 -9.71 27.05 9.27
N GLU A 306 -9.01 26.58 10.31
CA GLU A 306 -8.36 27.48 11.27
C GLU A 306 -7.27 28.33 10.60
N ARG A 307 -6.56 27.75 9.62
CA ARG A 307 -5.65 28.47 8.72
C ARG A 307 -5.46 27.74 7.40
N THR A 308 -4.84 28.43 6.44
CA THR A 308 -4.31 27.81 5.22
C THR A 308 -3.21 26.82 5.55
N VAL A 309 -3.22 25.68 4.87
CA VAL A 309 -2.24 24.59 5.01
C VAL A 309 -1.60 24.33 3.65
N SER A 310 -0.28 24.26 3.63
CA SER A 310 0.49 23.76 2.49
C SER A 310 0.75 22.27 2.69
N PHE A 311 -0.03 21.43 2.01
CA PHE A 311 -0.03 19.99 2.29
C PHE A 311 1.34 19.32 2.14
N GLY A 312 2.12 19.66 1.10
CA GLY A 312 3.45 19.10 0.89
C GLY A 312 4.40 19.38 2.06
N PRO A 313 4.82 20.64 2.28
CA PRO A 313 5.79 20.98 3.33
C PRO A 313 5.33 20.67 4.76
N GLU A 314 4.02 20.70 5.05
CA GLU A 314 3.51 20.61 6.42
C GLU A 314 2.96 19.22 6.79
N ILE A 315 2.40 18.48 5.82
CA ILE A 315 1.82 17.15 6.06
C ILE A 315 2.71 16.04 5.49
N GLN A 316 3.35 16.28 4.35
CA GLN A 316 4.28 15.33 3.72
C GLN A 316 5.71 15.65 4.17
N THR A 317 5.98 15.38 5.44
CA THR A 317 7.30 15.61 6.06
C THR A 317 8.09 14.32 6.18
N ARG A 318 9.42 14.44 6.31
CA ARG A 318 10.32 13.31 6.57
C ARG A 318 11.11 13.52 7.86
N PRO A 319 11.10 12.57 8.80
CA PRO A 319 10.31 11.32 8.79
C PRO A 319 8.80 11.58 8.89
N LEU A 320 7.99 10.64 8.38
CA LEU A 320 6.53 10.72 8.51
C LEU A 320 6.10 10.67 9.99
N PRO A 321 5.07 11.42 10.41
CA PRO A 321 4.60 11.41 11.79
C PRO A 321 4.16 10.00 12.24
N PRO A 322 4.59 9.50 13.43
CA PRO A 322 4.19 8.19 13.94
C PRO A 322 2.67 7.98 14.01
N GLN A 323 1.91 9.06 14.20
CA GLN A 323 0.45 9.08 14.24
C GLN A 323 -0.19 8.57 12.95
N LEU A 324 0.49 8.72 11.80
CA LEU A 324 0.02 8.19 10.52
C LEU A 324 0.46 6.75 10.33
N LEU A 325 1.65 6.36 10.80
CA LEU A 325 2.24 5.04 10.53
C LEU A 325 1.69 3.94 11.46
N ILE A 326 1.50 4.23 12.75
CA ILE A 326 1.07 3.23 13.74
C ILE A 326 -0.32 2.64 13.40
N PRO A 327 -1.37 3.45 13.13
CA PRO A 327 -2.67 2.91 12.75
C PRO A 327 -2.60 2.08 11.47
N VAL A 328 -1.87 2.56 10.46
CA VAL A 328 -1.72 1.89 9.17
C VAL A 328 -1.16 0.50 9.36
N LYS A 329 -0.02 0.37 10.05
CA LYS A 329 0.60 -0.92 10.31
C LYS A 329 -0.32 -1.87 11.08
N ARG A 330 -1.01 -1.36 12.10
CA ARG A 330 -1.95 -2.15 12.90
C ARG A 330 -3.07 -2.71 12.05
N HIS A 331 -3.67 -1.89 11.18
CA HIS A 331 -4.76 -2.31 10.31
C HIS A 331 -4.26 -3.29 9.26
N VAL A 332 -3.14 -3.00 8.62
CA VAL A 332 -2.53 -3.83 7.57
C VAL A 332 -2.09 -5.18 8.14
N THR A 333 -1.43 -5.20 9.30
CA THR A 333 -1.00 -6.44 9.97
C THR A 333 -2.23 -7.27 10.35
N ALA A 334 -3.17 -6.71 11.13
CA ALA A 334 -4.36 -7.44 11.55
C ALA A 334 -5.17 -7.97 10.33
N TYR A 335 -5.21 -7.18 9.27
CA TYR A 335 -5.80 -7.57 8.00
C TYR A 335 -5.06 -8.77 7.38
N HIS A 336 -3.75 -8.65 7.15
CA HIS A 336 -2.90 -9.69 6.57
C HIS A 336 -2.91 -10.99 7.38
N GLU A 337 -2.89 -10.90 8.72
CA GLU A 337 -3.03 -12.06 9.60
C GLU A 337 -4.37 -12.76 9.43
N ARG A 338 -5.43 -11.98 9.32
CA ARG A 338 -6.77 -12.53 9.13
C ARG A 338 -6.90 -13.24 7.80
N ILE A 339 -6.34 -12.68 6.72
CA ILE A 339 -6.50 -13.22 5.36
C ILE A 339 -5.50 -14.33 5.03
N GLY A 340 -4.30 -14.32 5.63
CA GLY A 340 -3.23 -15.24 5.28
C GLY A 340 -3.62 -16.70 5.42
N ALA A 341 -4.31 -17.05 6.51
CA ALA A 341 -4.68 -18.43 6.81
C ALA A 341 -6.02 -18.87 6.22
N LEU A 342 -6.71 -18.02 5.44
CA LEU A 342 -8.03 -18.34 4.90
C LEU A 342 -7.88 -19.29 3.72
N ARG A 343 -8.71 -20.34 3.71
CA ARG A 343 -8.79 -21.29 2.60
C ARG A 343 -10.11 -21.06 1.83
N PRO A 344 -10.15 -21.41 0.53
CA PRO A 344 -11.36 -21.38 -0.29
C PRO A 344 -12.56 -22.10 0.35
#